data_AF-A0AAD9NIG0-F1
#
_entry.id   AF-A0AAD9NIG0-F1
#
_cell.length_a   1.000
_cell.length_b   1.000
_cell.length_c   1.000
_cell.angle_alpha   90.00
_cell.angle_beta   90.00
_cell.angle_gamma   90.00
#
_symmetry.space_group_name_H-M   'P 1'
#
loop_
_entity.id
_entity.type
_entity.pdbx_description
1 polymer ?
#
loop_
_entity_poly.entity_id
_entity_poly.type
_entity_poly.pdbx_seq_one_letter_code
_entity_poly.pdbx_strand_id
1 'polypeptide(L)'
;KNVSTFVICYPATQPVSSAAYCVDLTTGRTSVLPGDTPEVMWTKRPTSTGGRCSLQGVLKITPPCWAKSVSFHMNFEKSRLYSFNIGDSPTNNGWAGDSGSTRQDAEIHSYNEYLKVFRSDVGGSSCLTSNQNTVKTAMLIRLSKMQMYATNYEGFDYYKQDRGLFAFDTMYMGLNRVVSYIYGSSSRTGRGLCSVCIYFLKDSVRDLHQRYGGTRHGSFGTGPMPRP
;
A
#
# COMPACT_ATOMS: atom_id res chain seq x y z
N LYS A 1 -0.40 -7.71 38.58
CA LYS A 1 -1.62 -8.27 37.94
C LYS A 1 -1.71 -7.67 36.54
N ASN A 2 -1.31 -8.42 35.51
CA ASN A 2 -1.34 -7.94 34.14
C ASN A 2 -2.77 -8.01 33.62
N VAL A 3 -3.40 -6.85 33.44
CA VAL A 3 -4.71 -6.76 32.80
C VAL A 3 -4.47 -7.00 31.30
N SER A 4 -4.81 -8.19 30.81
CA SER A 4 -4.87 -8.45 29.37
C SER A 4 -6.09 -7.71 28.82
N THR A 5 -5.85 -6.62 28.10
CA THR A 5 -6.90 -5.91 27.38
C THR A 5 -7.35 -6.80 26.23
N PHE A 6 -8.49 -7.48 26.38
CA PHE A 6 -9.12 -8.22 25.29
C PHE A 6 -9.70 -7.21 24.28
N VAL A 7 -9.10 -7.12 23.10
CA VAL A 7 -9.70 -6.38 21.99
C VAL A 7 -10.81 -7.25 21.41
N ILE A 8 -12.05 -6.93 21.76
CA ILE A 8 -13.23 -7.61 21.20
C ILE A 8 -13.43 -7.10 19.78
N CYS A 9 -13.21 -7.98 18.82
CA CYS A 9 -13.51 -7.75 17.41
C CYS A 9 -15.02 -7.86 17.20
N TYR A 10 -15.73 -6.73 17.27
CA TYR A 10 -17.12 -6.71 16.85
C TYR A 10 -17.17 -6.90 15.33
N PRO A 11 -17.91 -7.89 14.81
CA PRO A 11 -18.18 -7.95 13.38
C PRO A 11 -18.96 -6.69 13.04
N ALA A 12 -18.32 -5.75 12.34
CA ALA A 12 -19.01 -4.58 11.84
C ALA A 12 -20.17 -5.08 10.95
N THR A 13 -21.40 -4.78 11.35
CA THR A 13 -22.64 -4.92 10.58
C THR A 13 -22.69 -3.96 9.38
N GLN A 14 -21.55 -3.35 9.04
CA GLN A 14 -21.39 -2.39 7.96
C GLN A 14 -21.54 -3.07 6.60
N PRO A 15 -22.19 -2.38 5.63
CA PRO A 15 -22.39 -2.89 4.28
C PRO A 15 -21.07 -3.25 3.61
N VAL A 16 -21.17 -4.07 2.57
CA VAL A 16 -20.07 -4.73 1.84
C VAL A 16 -19.08 -3.76 1.17
N SER A 17 -19.23 -2.45 1.34
CA SER A 17 -18.25 -1.43 0.97
C SER A 17 -17.44 -0.98 2.19
N SER A 18 -16.21 -1.46 2.23
CA SER A 18 -15.10 -1.06 3.10
C SER A 18 -14.96 0.46 3.26
N ALA A 19 -14.63 0.92 4.48
CA ALA A 19 -14.18 2.30 4.69
C ALA A 19 -13.04 2.63 3.72
N ALA A 20 -13.21 3.72 2.96
CA ALA A 20 -12.25 4.21 1.99
C ALA A 20 -11.51 5.42 2.59
N TYR A 21 -10.19 5.31 2.71
CA TYR A 21 -9.33 6.42 3.13
C TYR A 21 -8.61 6.96 1.91
N CYS A 22 -8.95 8.17 1.49
CA CYS A 22 -8.38 8.77 0.29
C CYS A 22 -7.48 9.96 0.62
N VAL A 23 -6.31 10.02 -0.02
CA VAL A 23 -5.37 11.12 0.06
C VAL A 23 -5.21 11.72 -1.34
N ASP A 24 -5.44 13.03 -1.47
CA ASP A 24 -5.13 13.80 -2.68
C ASP A 24 -3.83 14.60 -2.47
N LEU A 25 -2.81 14.23 -3.24
CA LEU A 25 -1.47 14.83 -3.24
C LEU A 25 -1.31 15.91 -4.32
N THR A 26 -2.36 16.23 -5.08
CA THR A 26 -2.37 17.31 -6.08
C THR A 26 -2.71 18.65 -5.46
N THR A 27 -3.69 18.67 -4.56
CA THR A 27 -4.20 19.88 -3.91
C THR A 27 -3.69 20.04 -2.48
N GLY A 28 -3.09 18.98 -1.91
CA GLY A 28 -2.78 18.90 -0.49
C GLY A 28 -4.00 18.75 0.40
N ARG A 29 -5.18 18.54 -0.19
CA ARG A 29 -6.37 18.12 0.56
C ARG A 29 -6.17 16.69 1.02
N THR A 30 -5.69 16.56 2.25
CA THR A 30 -5.67 15.31 2.99
C THR A 30 -7.05 15.05 3.59
N SER A 31 -8.06 14.84 2.74
CA SER A 31 -9.37 14.39 3.20
C SER A 31 -9.31 12.91 3.59
N VAL A 32 -8.57 12.61 4.65
CA VAL A 32 -8.92 11.48 5.52
C VAL A 32 -10.25 11.92 6.13
N LEU A 33 -11.37 11.43 5.61
CA LEU A 33 -12.71 11.70 6.17
C LEU A 33 -12.68 11.46 7.69
N PRO A 34 -13.39 12.29 8.46
CA PRO A 34 -12.82 13.21 9.45
C PRO A 34 -12.16 12.50 10.64
N GLY A 35 -10.88 12.80 10.85
CA GLY A 35 -10.10 12.34 12.01
C GLY A 35 -9.08 11.27 11.64
N ASP A 36 -7.91 11.33 12.25
CA ASP A 36 -6.96 10.21 12.25
C ASP A 36 -7.69 9.01 12.89
N THR A 37 -8.29 8.16 12.07
CA THR A 37 -8.86 6.90 12.56
C THR A 37 -7.72 6.00 13.03
N PRO A 38 -7.90 5.15 14.05
CA PRO A 38 -6.83 4.27 14.51
C PRO A 38 -6.28 3.34 13.42
N GLU A 39 -7.07 3.08 12.36
CA GLU A 39 -6.69 2.24 11.23
C GLU A 39 -5.78 2.95 10.22
N VAL A 40 -5.94 4.26 9.99
CA VAL A 40 -5.10 5.03 9.06
C VAL A 40 -4.76 6.38 9.68
N MET A 41 -3.49 6.57 10.01
CA MET A 41 -2.98 7.74 10.71
C MET A 41 -1.80 8.36 9.97
N TRP A 42 -1.67 9.68 10.03
CA TRP A 42 -0.44 10.35 9.59
C TRP A 42 0.68 10.16 10.62
N THR A 43 1.82 9.60 10.20
CA THR A 43 3.09 9.73 10.94
C THR A 43 3.87 10.94 10.47
N LYS A 44 3.66 11.35 9.21
CA LYS A 44 4.09 12.63 8.66
C LYS A 44 3.05 13.17 7.70
N ARG A 45 2.44 14.31 8.04
CA ARG A 45 1.49 14.99 7.16
C ARG A 45 2.20 15.55 5.92
N PRO A 46 1.50 15.64 4.77
CA PRO A 46 2.05 16.24 3.57
C PRO A 46 2.44 17.69 3.81
N THR A 47 3.71 18.00 3.55
CA THR A 47 4.20 19.38 3.50
C THR A 47 4.27 19.82 2.05
N SER A 48 3.97 21.10 1.76
CA SER A 48 4.08 21.64 0.40
C SER A 48 5.50 21.48 -0.12
N THR A 49 5.66 20.76 -1.23
CA THR A 49 6.96 20.43 -1.85
C THR A 49 7.13 21.04 -3.24
N GLY A 50 6.22 21.93 -3.66
CA GLY A 50 6.24 22.57 -4.97
C GLY A 50 5.89 21.61 -6.12
N GLY A 51 4.99 22.02 -7.01
CA GLY A 51 4.56 21.20 -8.16
C GLY A 51 3.45 20.19 -7.85
N ARG A 52 2.74 19.77 -8.90
CA ARG A 52 1.64 18.79 -8.83
C ARG A 52 2.18 17.38 -8.55
N CYS A 53 1.46 16.60 -7.74
CA CYS A 53 1.81 15.21 -7.37
C CYS A 53 3.22 15.07 -6.77
N SER A 54 3.71 16.10 -6.06
CA SER A 54 5.00 16.07 -5.37
C SER A 54 4.87 15.93 -3.86
N LEU A 55 3.67 16.16 -3.31
CA LEU A 55 3.45 16.20 -1.87
C LEU A 55 3.90 14.92 -1.19
N GLN A 56 4.62 15.09 -0.09
CA GLN A 56 5.31 14.01 0.60
C GLN A 56 4.74 13.75 1.98
N GLY A 57 4.27 12.54 2.24
CA GLY A 57 3.74 12.15 3.55
C GLY A 57 4.06 10.71 3.90
N VAL A 58 3.76 10.32 5.13
CA VAL A 58 3.85 8.93 5.58
C VAL A 58 2.59 8.60 6.37
N LEU A 59 1.94 7.51 5.97
CA LEU A 59 0.80 6.92 6.66
C LEU A 59 1.29 5.73 7.48
N LYS A 60 0.74 5.56 8.68
CA LYS A 60 0.67 4.29 9.40
C LYS A 60 -0.71 3.70 9.16
N ILE A 61 -0.74 2.41 8.82
CA ILE A 61 -1.93 1.68 8.43
C ILE A 61 -2.02 0.44 9.31
N THR A 62 -3.04 0.35 10.14
CA THR A 62 -3.32 -0.77 11.02
C THR A 62 -4.62 -1.42 10.55
N PRO A 63 -4.57 -2.53 9.80
CA PRO A 63 -5.80 -3.21 9.39
C PRO A 63 -6.66 -3.55 10.61
N PRO A 64 -7.97 -3.23 10.58
CA PRO A 64 -8.86 -3.66 11.64
C PRO A 64 -8.94 -5.20 11.63
N CYS A 65 -9.20 -5.82 12.78
CA CYS A 65 -9.11 -7.28 12.89
C CYS A 65 -10.09 -8.08 12.01
N TRP A 66 -11.14 -7.45 11.48
CA TRP A 66 -12.04 -8.08 10.50
C TRP A 66 -11.46 -8.10 9.08
N ALA A 67 -10.45 -7.26 8.79
CA ALA A 67 -9.85 -7.15 7.47
C ALA A 67 -8.94 -8.36 7.21
N LYS A 68 -9.14 -9.01 6.07
CA LYS A 68 -8.26 -10.07 5.56
C LYS A 68 -7.29 -9.57 4.51
N SER A 69 -7.56 -8.42 3.91
CA SER A 69 -6.64 -7.74 3.00
C SER A 69 -6.87 -6.23 3.00
N VAL A 70 -5.91 -5.49 2.44
CA VAL A 70 -6.01 -4.07 2.15
C VAL A 70 -5.77 -3.85 0.65
N SER A 71 -6.49 -2.92 0.04
CA SER A 71 -6.29 -2.50 -1.34
C SER A 71 -5.89 -1.04 -1.42
N PHE A 72 -4.84 -0.75 -2.18
CA PHE A 72 -4.35 0.57 -2.51
C PHE A 72 -4.66 0.86 -3.97
N HIS A 73 -5.56 1.80 -4.20
CA HIS A 73 -5.89 2.31 -5.53
C HIS A 73 -5.14 3.61 -5.72
N MET A 74 -4.13 3.59 -6.57
CA MET A 74 -3.19 4.69 -6.74
C MET A 74 -3.31 5.28 -8.15
N ASN A 75 -3.31 6.61 -8.23
CA ASN A 75 -3.24 7.33 -9.48
C ASN A 75 -1.95 8.15 -9.54
N PHE A 76 -1.36 8.18 -10.72
CA PHE A 76 -0.09 8.83 -10.98
C PHE A 76 -0.16 9.71 -12.22
N GLU A 77 0.69 10.73 -12.26
CA GLU A 77 1.11 11.36 -13.51
C GLU A 77 2.29 10.57 -14.07
N LYS A 78 3.53 11.04 -13.82
CA LYS A 78 4.77 10.39 -14.22
C LYS A 78 5.59 10.06 -13.00
N SER A 79 5.71 8.77 -12.69
CA SER A 79 6.53 8.31 -11.56
C SER A 79 8.01 8.67 -11.75
N ARG A 80 8.61 9.23 -10.71
CA ARG A 80 10.03 9.60 -10.64
C ARG A 80 10.57 9.25 -9.26
N LEU A 81 11.66 8.50 -9.23
CA LEU A 81 12.27 7.98 -8.00
C LEU A 81 11.20 7.26 -7.16
N TYR A 82 11.10 7.56 -5.86
CA TYR A 82 10.15 6.92 -4.95
C TYR A 82 8.80 7.62 -4.95
N SER A 83 7.91 7.30 -5.90
CA SER A 83 6.52 7.79 -5.92
C SER A 83 5.64 7.15 -4.83
N PHE A 84 5.90 5.90 -4.45
CA PHE A 84 5.34 5.26 -3.26
C PHE A 84 6.31 4.24 -2.67
N ASN A 85 6.09 3.91 -1.40
CA ASN A 85 6.81 2.88 -0.65
C ASN A 85 5.84 2.28 0.39
N ILE A 86 5.56 0.99 0.33
CA ILE A 86 4.72 0.26 1.28
C ILE A 86 5.61 -0.76 1.99
N GLY A 87 5.59 -0.75 3.31
CA GLY A 87 6.40 -1.64 4.13
C GLY A 87 5.71 -2.01 5.43
N ASP A 88 6.11 -3.10 6.07
CA ASP A 88 5.69 -3.51 7.43
C ASP A 88 6.62 -2.99 8.53
N SER A 89 7.63 -2.20 8.17
CA SER A 89 8.54 -1.54 9.11
C SER A 89 8.44 0.00 9.05
N PRO A 90 8.49 0.69 10.21
CA PRO A 90 8.62 2.15 10.25
C PRO A 90 9.95 2.66 9.68
N THR A 91 10.92 1.78 9.43
CA THR A 91 12.24 2.13 8.90
C THR A 91 12.53 1.60 7.51
N ASN A 92 11.52 1.09 6.78
CA ASN A 92 11.71 0.68 5.40
C ASN A 92 12.26 1.83 4.54
N ASN A 93 13.36 1.56 3.83
CA ASN A 93 14.25 2.62 3.36
C ASN A 93 14.47 2.68 1.84
N GLY A 94 13.85 1.81 1.05
CA GLY A 94 14.06 1.72 -0.40
C GLY A 94 15.05 0.65 -0.85
N TRP A 95 15.63 -0.15 0.05
CA TRP A 95 16.71 -1.10 -0.25
C TRP A 95 16.48 -2.51 0.28
N ALA A 96 15.26 -3.01 0.15
CA ALA A 96 14.94 -4.42 0.46
C ALA A 96 15.04 -4.74 1.95
N GLY A 97 14.50 -3.86 2.78
CA GLY A 97 14.44 -4.08 4.22
C GLY A 97 14.38 -2.79 5.02
N ASP A 98 14.78 -2.88 6.29
CA ASP A 98 14.74 -1.80 7.26
C ASP A 98 16.07 -1.60 8.01
N SER A 99 16.08 -0.76 9.06
CA SER A 99 17.28 -0.51 9.88
C SER A 99 17.44 -1.51 11.05
N GLY A 100 16.99 -2.76 10.88
CA GLY A 100 16.94 -3.81 11.91
C GLY A 100 15.83 -3.61 12.95
N SER A 101 14.78 -2.85 12.61
CA SER A 101 13.74 -2.48 13.59
C SER A 101 12.63 -3.52 13.73
N THR A 102 12.45 -4.35 12.70
CA THR A 102 11.45 -5.42 12.65
C THR A 102 12.02 -6.62 11.91
N ARG A 103 11.48 -7.82 12.18
CA ARG A 103 11.85 -9.04 11.42
C ARG A 103 11.02 -9.23 10.16
N GLN A 104 9.84 -8.61 10.14
CA GLN A 104 8.97 -8.55 8.98
C GLN A 104 9.12 -7.12 8.45
N ASP A 105 10.05 -6.98 7.51
CA ASP A 105 10.47 -5.73 6.85
C ASP A 105 10.30 -5.82 5.32
N ALA A 106 9.30 -6.60 4.88
CA ALA A 106 8.92 -6.74 3.49
C ALA A 106 8.59 -5.38 2.87
N GLU A 107 9.03 -5.18 1.63
CA GLU A 107 9.00 -3.86 1.02
C GLU A 107 8.47 -3.93 -0.41
N ILE A 108 7.52 -3.06 -0.73
CA ILE A 108 7.05 -2.81 -2.09
C ILE A 108 7.24 -1.34 -2.38
N HIS A 109 7.93 -0.99 -3.45
CA HIS A 109 8.07 0.41 -3.81
C HIS A 109 8.17 0.64 -5.30
N SER A 110 7.85 1.87 -5.68
CA SER A 110 8.25 2.36 -6.99
C SER A 110 9.69 2.87 -6.94
N TYR A 111 10.45 2.66 -8.02
CA TYR A 111 11.64 3.46 -8.29
C TYR A 111 11.64 3.85 -9.77
N ASN A 112 11.30 5.11 -10.07
CA ASN A 112 10.84 5.52 -11.40
C ASN A 112 9.62 4.69 -11.81
N GLU A 113 9.62 4.09 -13.00
CA GLU A 113 8.50 3.31 -13.53
C GLU A 113 8.57 1.82 -13.14
N TYR A 114 9.54 1.46 -12.28
CA TYR A 114 9.69 0.11 -11.77
C TYR A 114 8.75 -0.15 -10.59
N LEU A 115 8.09 -1.30 -10.58
CA LEU A 115 7.56 -1.92 -9.36
C LEU A 115 8.62 -2.88 -8.83
N LYS A 116 9.08 -2.66 -7.60
CA LYS A 116 9.99 -3.56 -6.90
C LYS A 116 9.31 -4.16 -5.68
N VAL A 117 9.56 -5.44 -5.45
CA VAL A 117 9.04 -6.20 -4.31
C VAL A 117 10.19 -6.97 -3.68
N PHE A 118 10.32 -6.87 -2.37
CA PHE A 118 11.37 -7.51 -1.59
C PHE A 118 10.76 -8.32 -0.45
N ARG A 119 11.34 -9.50 -0.21
CA ARG A 119 11.06 -10.30 0.98
C ARG A 119 11.65 -9.64 2.21
N SER A 120 10.98 -9.85 3.34
CA SER A 120 11.54 -9.65 4.66
C SER A 120 12.63 -10.67 5.01
N ASP A 121 13.33 -10.42 6.10
CA ASP A 121 14.31 -11.32 6.70
C ASP A 121 13.74 -12.71 7.03
N VAL A 122 12.47 -12.80 7.44
CA VAL A 122 11.77 -14.08 7.66
C VAL A 122 11.74 -14.97 6.41
N GLY A 123 11.76 -14.36 5.23
CA GLY A 123 11.76 -15.04 3.94
C GLY A 123 13.13 -15.41 3.37
N GLY A 124 14.22 -14.94 3.98
CA GLY A 124 15.56 -14.94 3.36
C GLY A 124 15.67 -13.79 2.36
N SER A 125 15.83 -12.57 2.89
CA SER A 125 15.82 -11.26 2.24
C SER A 125 16.29 -11.31 0.77
N SER A 126 15.38 -11.00 -0.16
CA SER A 126 15.63 -11.11 -1.60
C SER A 126 14.62 -10.32 -2.42
N CYS A 127 15.02 -9.90 -3.63
CA CYS A 127 14.12 -9.29 -4.60
C CYS A 127 13.20 -10.36 -5.21
N LEU A 128 11.89 -10.23 -5.00
CA LEU A 128 10.88 -11.10 -5.60
C LEU A 128 10.57 -10.68 -7.04
N THR A 129 10.54 -9.37 -7.29
CA THR A 129 10.37 -8.84 -8.64
C THR A 129 10.89 -7.41 -8.76
N SER A 130 11.32 -7.05 -9.97
CA SER A 130 11.73 -5.71 -10.39
C SER A 130 11.28 -5.49 -11.83
N ASN A 131 10.00 -5.16 -12.01
CA ASN A 131 9.38 -5.00 -13.33
C ASN A 131 9.35 -3.53 -13.75
N GLN A 132 9.98 -3.21 -14.89
CA GLN A 132 9.94 -1.88 -15.49
C GLN A 132 8.57 -1.59 -16.14
N ASN A 133 8.28 -0.32 -16.41
CA ASN A 133 7.07 0.14 -17.12
C ASN A 133 5.77 -0.32 -16.45
N THR A 134 5.80 -0.55 -15.13
CA THR A 134 4.68 -1.05 -14.35
C THR A 134 3.94 0.08 -13.65
N VAL A 135 4.69 1.03 -13.07
CA VAL A 135 4.13 2.20 -12.39
C VAL A 135 3.82 3.28 -13.43
N LYS A 136 2.61 3.19 -13.99
CA LYS A 136 2.06 4.10 -15.01
C LYS A 136 0.96 4.98 -14.40
N THR A 137 -0.12 5.27 -15.13
CA THR A 137 -1.20 6.19 -14.73
C THR A 137 -2.02 5.69 -13.55
N ALA A 138 -2.27 4.39 -13.46
CA ALA A 138 -3.03 3.79 -12.37
C ALA A 138 -2.38 2.49 -11.92
N MET A 139 -2.44 2.23 -10.62
CA MET A 139 -2.11 0.92 -10.07
C MET A 139 -3.07 0.53 -8.98
N LEU A 140 -3.33 -0.77 -8.92
CA LEU A 140 -3.94 -1.43 -7.79
C LEU A 140 -2.91 -2.34 -7.15
N ILE A 141 -2.71 -2.20 -5.85
CA ILE A 141 -1.94 -3.16 -5.05
C ILE A 141 -2.85 -3.68 -3.94
N ARG A 142 -2.96 -5.00 -3.81
CA ARG A 142 -3.64 -5.66 -2.70
C ARG A 142 -2.66 -6.44 -1.88
N LEU A 143 -2.72 -6.28 -0.56
CA LEU A 143 -1.85 -6.96 0.39
C LEU A 143 -2.68 -7.70 1.43
N SER A 144 -2.20 -8.88 1.81
CA SER A 144 -2.62 -9.59 3.02
C SER A 144 -1.41 -10.30 3.60
N LYS A 145 -1.62 -11.03 4.70
CA LYS A 145 -0.57 -11.86 5.28
C LYS A 145 0.01 -12.80 4.22
N MET A 146 1.32 -12.68 3.96
CA MET A 146 2.09 -13.50 3.02
C MET A 146 1.62 -13.48 1.55
N GLN A 147 0.76 -12.54 1.14
CA GLN A 147 0.22 -12.50 -0.22
C GLN A 147 0.14 -11.08 -0.76
N MET A 148 0.36 -10.96 -2.07
CA MET A 148 0.14 -9.72 -2.79
C MET A 148 -0.43 -9.96 -4.19
N TYR A 149 -1.16 -8.96 -4.67
CA TYR A 149 -1.57 -8.83 -6.05
C TYR A 149 -1.34 -7.39 -6.51
N ALA A 150 -0.81 -7.20 -7.72
CA ALA A 150 -0.61 -5.89 -8.32
C ALA A 150 -1.05 -5.90 -9.78
N THR A 151 -1.72 -4.82 -10.21
CA THR A 151 -2.07 -4.59 -11.62
C THR A 151 -1.98 -3.11 -11.96
N ASN A 152 -1.67 -2.79 -13.22
CA ASN A 152 -1.74 -1.44 -13.75
C ASN A 152 -2.90 -1.24 -14.75
N TYR A 153 -3.76 -2.25 -14.91
CA TYR A 153 -4.86 -2.27 -15.89
C TYR A 153 -4.44 -2.13 -17.37
N GLU A 154 -3.14 -2.14 -17.65
CA GLU A 154 -2.53 -2.02 -18.98
C GLU A 154 -1.69 -3.27 -19.31
N GLY A 155 -2.17 -4.44 -18.91
CA GLY A 155 -1.55 -5.73 -19.21
C GLY A 155 -0.46 -6.18 -18.24
N PHE A 156 -0.19 -5.43 -17.17
CA PHE A 156 0.61 -5.94 -16.04
C PHE A 156 -0.31 -6.55 -14.99
N ASP A 157 -0.07 -7.81 -14.66
CA ASP A 157 -0.67 -8.51 -13.52
C ASP A 157 0.40 -9.34 -12.81
N TYR A 158 0.48 -9.20 -11.50
CA TYR A 158 1.45 -9.91 -10.67
C TYR A 158 0.79 -10.40 -9.38
N TYR A 159 0.73 -11.71 -9.22
CA TYR A 159 0.30 -12.36 -7.98
C TYR A 159 1.47 -13.10 -7.35
N LYS A 160 1.62 -12.99 -6.03
CA LYS A 160 2.63 -13.73 -5.29
C LYS A 160 2.12 -14.13 -3.92
N GLN A 161 2.39 -15.38 -3.56
CA GLN A 161 2.29 -15.88 -2.20
C GLN A 161 3.69 -16.30 -1.74
N ASP A 162 4.17 -15.74 -0.63
CA ASP A 162 5.51 -15.98 -0.11
C ASP A 162 5.56 -15.70 1.39
N ARG A 163 6.24 -16.57 2.15
CA ARG A 163 6.38 -16.42 3.61
C ARG A 163 7.13 -15.16 4.03
N GLY A 164 7.95 -14.60 3.14
CA GLY A 164 8.68 -13.36 3.35
C GLY A 164 7.90 -12.10 2.96
N LEU A 165 6.63 -12.21 2.58
CA LEU A 165 5.79 -11.02 2.42
C LEU A 165 5.23 -10.57 3.78
N PHE A 166 4.41 -9.51 3.76
CA PHE A 166 3.86 -8.79 4.90
C PHE A 166 3.30 -9.69 6.01
N ALA A 167 3.57 -9.31 7.26
CA ALA A 167 2.88 -9.86 8.44
C ALA A 167 1.38 -9.53 8.44
N PHE A 168 1.06 -8.33 7.95
CA PHE A 168 -0.29 -7.73 7.86
C PHE A 168 -0.86 -7.21 9.19
N ASP A 169 0.01 -6.72 10.07
CA ASP A 169 -0.33 -6.27 11.43
C ASP A 169 -0.39 -4.73 11.48
N THR A 170 0.72 -4.10 11.14
CA THR A 170 0.86 -2.66 10.91
C THR A 170 1.74 -2.50 9.70
N MET A 171 1.35 -1.59 8.82
CA MET A 171 2.07 -1.22 7.62
C MET A 171 2.28 0.29 7.61
N TYR A 172 3.20 0.71 6.76
CA TYR A 172 3.52 2.09 6.53
C TYR A 172 3.49 2.35 5.03
N MET A 173 2.99 3.52 4.65
CA MET A 173 3.00 3.96 3.27
C MET A 173 3.67 5.33 3.16
N GLY A 174 4.85 5.35 2.55
CA GLY A 174 5.48 6.57 2.06
C GLY A 174 4.80 7.05 0.78
N LEU A 175 4.34 8.30 0.79
CA LEU A 175 3.72 8.99 -0.33
C LEU A 175 4.76 9.93 -0.94
N ASN A 176 5.17 9.69 -2.19
CA ASN A 176 6.28 10.40 -2.86
C ASN A 176 7.61 10.39 -2.06
N ARG A 177 7.83 9.34 -1.27
CA ARG A 177 9.03 9.10 -0.46
C ARG A 177 9.09 7.65 0.02
N VAL A 178 10.25 7.26 0.56
CA VAL A 178 10.35 6.04 1.39
C VAL A 178 9.80 6.24 2.81
N VAL A 179 9.43 5.15 3.48
CA VAL A 179 8.85 5.15 4.84
C VAL A 179 9.81 5.68 5.91
N SER A 180 11.12 5.42 5.80
CA SER A 180 12.25 5.65 6.75
C SER A 180 12.39 7.04 7.39
N TYR A 181 11.39 7.91 7.31
CA TYR A 181 11.33 9.18 7.99
C TYR A 181 11.17 9.09 9.52
N ILE A 182 10.61 8.00 10.06
CA ILE A 182 10.16 7.95 11.47
C ILE A 182 11.30 8.20 12.48
N TYR A 183 12.57 8.00 12.11
CA TYR A 183 13.74 8.32 12.96
C TYR A 183 14.76 9.30 12.33
N GLY A 184 14.44 9.97 11.22
CA GLY A 184 15.36 10.91 10.58
C GLY A 184 14.96 11.28 9.15
N SER A 185 15.51 12.36 8.61
CA SER A 185 15.23 12.79 7.23
C SER A 185 15.83 11.81 6.21
N SER A 186 15.06 10.80 5.79
CA SER A 186 15.41 10.09 4.56
C SER A 186 15.40 11.08 3.39
N SER A 187 16.55 11.22 2.71
CA SER A 187 16.72 11.98 1.47
C SER A 187 16.06 11.30 0.26
N ARG A 188 15.58 10.06 0.41
CA ARG A 188 14.99 9.25 -0.66
C ARG A 188 13.53 9.66 -0.87
N THR A 189 13.38 10.67 -1.70
CA THR A 189 12.09 11.23 -2.10
C THR A 189 11.82 10.96 -3.57
N GLY A 190 10.60 11.23 -4.00
CA GLY A 190 10.19 11.14 -5.39
C GLY A 190 9.02 12.05 -5.68
N ARG A 191 8.38 11.80 -6.81
CA ARG A 191 7.13 12.45 -7.23
C ARG A 191 6.37 11.55 -8.19
N GLY A 192 5.11 11.90 -8.42
CA GLY A 192 4.28 11.28 -9.44
C GLY A 192 3.04 10.63 -8.87
N LEU A 193 3.01 10.23 -7.58
CA LEU A 193 1.78 9.78 -6.94
C LEU A 193 0.88 10.98 -6.68
N CYS A 194 -0.29 10.96 -7.27
CA CYS A 194 -1.27 12.06 -7.23
C CYS A 194 -2.39 11.79 -6.24
N SER A 195 -2.82 10.54 -6.13
CA SER A 195 -3.78 10.14 -5.10
C SER A 195 -3.66 8.67 -4.75
N VAL A 196 -4.10 8.33 -3.56
CA VAL A 196 -4.28 6.95 -3.12
C VAL A 196 -5.58 6.82 -2.35
N CYS A 197 -6.35 5.78 -2.63
CA CYS A 197 -7.47 5.34 -1.81
C CYS A 197 -7.18 3.95 -1.23
N ILE A 198 -7.42 3.81 0.08
CA ILE A 198 -7.13 2.60 0.86
C ILE A 198 -8.45 1.97 1.28
N TYR A 199 -8.59 0.67 1.02
CA TYR A 199 -9.80 -0.11 1.33
C TYR A 199 -9.44 -1.35 2.12
N PHE A 200 -10.07 -1.55 3.28
CA PHE A 200 -9.94 -2.79 4.05
C PHE A 200 -11.00 -3.81 3.65
N LEU A 201 -10.62 -5.01 3.27
CA LEU A 201 -11.54 -6.00 2.69
C LEU A 201 -11.69 -7.23 3.57
N LYS A 202 -12.90 -7.81 3.59
CA LYS A 202 -13.21 -9.09 4.27
C LYS A 202 -12.71 -10.33 3.51
N ASP A 203 -12.37 -10.17 2.23
CA ASP A 203 -11.84 -11.22 1.37
C ASP A 203 -10.30 -11.22 1.41
N SER A 204 -9.68 -12.41 1.33
CA SER A 204 -8.22 -12.51 1.19
C SER A 204 -7.78 -12.13 -0.23
N VAL A 205 -6.48 -11.81 -0.41
CA VAL A 205 -5.93 -11.53 -1.75
C VAL A 205 -6.15 -12.73 -2.69
N ARG A 206 -5.98 -13.95 -2.19
CA ARG A 206 -6.22 -15.18 -2.96
C ARG A 206 -7.67 -15.31 -3.42
N ASP A 207 -8.64 -15.08 -2.53
CA ASP A 207 -10.06 -15.24 -2.88
C ASP A 207 -10.47 -14.23 -3.96
N LEU A 208 -9.98 -12.99 -3.86
CA LEU A 208 -10.18 -11.96 -4.87
C LEU A 208 -9.48 -12.31 -6.18
N HIS A 209 -8.25 -12.79 -6.14
CA HIS A 209 -7.52 -13.19 -7.34
C HIS A 209 -8.18 -14.38 -8.05
N GLN A 210 -8.71 -15.36 -7.32
CA GLN A 210 -9.44 -16.47 -7.92
C GLN A 210 -10.77 -16.00 -8.53
N ARG A 211 -11.50 -15.11 -7.84
CA ARG A 211 -12.79 -14.58 -8.32
C ARG A 211 -12.65 -13.69 -9.56
N TYR A 212 -11.58 -12.89 -9.65
CA TYR A 212 -11.44 -11.86 -10.68
C TYR A 212 -10.27 -12.07 -11.66
N GLY A 213 -9.27 -12.89 -11.29
CA GLY A 213 -8.09 -13.18 -12.10
C GLY A 213 -8.16 -14.49 -12.88
N GLY A 214 -9.22 -15.30 -12.68
CA GLY A 214 -9.40 -16.59 -13.35
C GLY A 214 -9.89 -16.51 -14.81
N THR A 215 -10.45 -15.38 -15.24
CA THR A 215 -10.90 -15.18 -16.63
C THR A 215 -9.74 -14.76 -17.52
N ARG A 216 -8.99 -15.76 -18.02
CA ARG A 216 -8.17 -15.59 -19.23
C ARG A 216 -9.08 -15.17 -20.40
N HIS A 217 -8.73 -14.08 -21.08
CA HIS A 217 -9.11 -13.78 -22.47
C HIS A 217 -10.58 -14.00 -22.88
N GLY A 218 -11.53 -13.57 -22.06
CA GLY A 218 -12.91 -13.35 -22.48
C GLY A 218 -13.27 -11.90 -22.22
N SER A 219 -13.22 -11.07 -23.27
CA SER A 219 -13.84 -9.74 -23.39
C SER A 219 -14.40 -9.17 -22.08
N PHE A 220 -13.65 -8.28 -21.44
CA PHE A 220 -14.20 -7.38 -20.43
C PHE A 220 -15.35 -6.61 -21.08
N GLY A 221 -16.58 -6.99 -20.72
CA GLY A 221 -17.74 -6.14 -20.92
C GLY A 221 -17.44 -4.82 -20.23
N THR A 222 -17.62 -3.73 -20.96
CA THR A 222 -17.45 -2.33 -20.55
C THR A 222 -18.51 -1.90 -19.54
N GLY A 223 -18.77 -2.74 -18.54
CA GLY A 223 -19.57 -2.38 -17.39
C GLY A 223 -18.85 -1.23 -16.67
N PRO A 224 -19.51 -0.09 -16.44
CA PRO A 224 -18.87 1.01 -15.74
C PRO A 224 -18.42 0.51 -14.37
N MET A 225 -17.14 0.76 -14.04
CA MET A 225 -16.71 0.67 -12.65
C MET A 225 -17.69 1.50 -11.80
N PRO A 226 -18.06 1.04 -10.59
CA PRO A 226 -18.68 1.91 -9.61
C PRO A 226 -17.75 3.10 -9.42
N ARG A 227 -18.16 4.27 -9.93
CA ARG A 227 -17.50 5.51 -9.58
C ARG A 227 -17.77 5.75 -8.09
N PRO A 228 -16.78 6.30 -7.36
CA PRO A 228 -17.01 6.73 -5.99
C PRO A 228 -18.14 7.74 -5.90
#